data_AF-A0A4U1M8Z2-F1
#
_entry.id   AF-A0A4U1M8Z2-F1
#
_cell.length_a   1.000
_cell.length_b   1.000
_cell.length_c   1.000
_cell.angle_alpha   90.00
_cell.angle_beta   90.00
_cell.angle_gamma   90.00
#
_symmetry.space_group_name_H-M   'P 1'
#
loop_
_entity.id
_entity.type
_entity.pdbx_description
1 polymer ?
#
loop_
_entity_poly.entity_id
_entity_poly.type
_entity_poly.pdbx_seq_one_letter_code
_entity_poly.pdbx_strand_id
1 'polypeptide(L)'
;MNEEIKFNLEALLNESLKKLNSSSLQSIVDDFLLSTPYFINLNPESSQDKPTYNEIERVKRALKNPELINSFEVARKMEFNKDEIIKELKSDILNSIPEMKESITRSNIKYKKQILFLEYDHEPIACLCGFGKGSYPILKNPEYIDYNYREELYNGIGKVDYRKIWKNLIEFDQILDELNIFYQIIDTELYHNLSDSYRYKTYLFLYETFDELSIEIFEGIPIEKPLMIYGNEHDLEAINIYAFT
;
A
#
# COMPACT_ATOMS: atom_id res chain seq x y z
N MET A 1 13.48 -6.24 -16.79
CA MET A 1 13.26 -5.56 -15.49
C MET A 1 11.80 -5.20 -15.30
N ASN A 2 11.24 -4.25 -16.06
CA ASN A 2 9.83 -3.86 -15.88
C ASN A 2 8.84 -5.03 -16.10
N GLU A 3 9.10 -5.92 -17.06
CA GLU A 3 8.29 -7.15 -17.21
C GLU A 3 8.31 -8.04 -15.97
N GLU A 4 9.45 -8.18 -15.30
CA GLU A 4 9.59 -8.97 -14.08
C GLU A 4 8.90 -8.30 -12.89
N ILE A 5 9.05 -6.98 -12.76
CA ILE A 5 8.34 -6.17 -11.75
C ILE A 5 6.83 -6.33 -11.91
N LYS A 6 6.32 -6.17 -13.15
CA LYS A 6 4.90 -6.34 -13.45
C LYS A 6 4.42 -7.74 -13.11
N PHE A 7 5.17 -8.77 -13.52
CA PHE A 7 4.84 -10.16 -13.21
C PHE A 7 4.75 -10.42 -11.70
N ASN A 8 5.69 -9.89 -10.91
CA ASN A 8 5.67 -10.06 -9.46
C ASN A 8 4.45 -9.37 -8.83
N LEU A 9 4.12 -8.14 -9.24
CA LEU A 9 2.93 -7.43 -8.78
C LEU A 9 1.63 -8.17 -9.14
N GLU A 10 1.52 -8.68 -10.37
CA GLU A 10 0.38 -9.47 -10.82
C GLU A 10 0.28 -10.79 -10.02
N ALA A 11 1.40 -11.44 -9.73
CA ALA A 11 1.42 -12.66 -8.93
C ALA A 11 0.92 -12.41 -7.49
N LEU A 12 1.39 -11.34 -6.84
CA LEU A 12 0.97 -10.95 -5.50
C LEU A 12 -0.52 -10.60 -5.44
N LEU A 13 -1.03 -9.80 -6.39
CA LEU A 13 -2.45 -9.50 -6.51
C LEU A 13 -3.30 -10.76 -6.74
N ASN A 14 -2.84 -11.67 -7.61
CA ASN A 14 -3.57 -12.90 -7.88
C ASN A 14 -3.62 -13.83 -6.65
N GLU A 15 -2.55 -13.87 -5.86
CA GLU A 15 -2.53 -14.62 -4.61
C GLU A 15 -3.52 -14.06 -3.59
N SER A 16 -3.50 -12.75 -3.36
CA SER A 16 -4.42 -12.09 -2.41
C SER A 16 -5.88 -12.24 -2.83
N LEU A 17 -6.18 -12.04 -4.13
CA LEU A 17 -7.52 -12.24 -4.68
C LEU A 17 -7.99 -13.69 -4.58
N LYS A 18 -7.10 -14.67 -4.79
CA LYS A 18 -7.45 -16.08 -4.67
C LYS A 18 -7.90 -16.42 -3.24
N LYS A 19 -7.14 -15.94 -2.24
CA LYS A 19 -7.49 -16.13 -0.82
C LYS A 19 -8.78 -15.39 -0.46
N LEU A 20 -8.91 -14.13 -0.88
CA LEU A 20 -10.11 -13.32 -0.66
C LEU A 20 -11.38 -13.97 -1.25
N ASN A 21 -11.29 -14.53 -2.46
CA ASN A 21 -12.41 -15.19 -3.13
C ASN A 21 -12.77 -16.55 -2.53
N SER A 22 -11.84 -17.21 -1.82
CA SER A 22 -12.13 -18.43 -1.06
C SER A 22 -12.71 -18.18 0.33
N SER A 23 -12.66 -16.93 0.79
CA SER A 23 -13.12 -16.53 2.11
C SER A 23 -14.49 -15.85 2.05
N SER A 24 -15.17 -15.79 3.19
CA SER A 24 -16.46 -15.12 3.31
C SER A 24 -16.46 -14.19 4.51
N LEU A 25 -17.26 -13.12 4.47
CA LEU A 25 -17.41 -12.27 5.64
C LEU A 25 -17.91 -13.06 6.86
N GLN A 26 -18.61 -14.18 6.65
CA GLN A 26 -19.07 -15.05 7.74
C GLN A 26 -17.95 -15.88 8.39
N SER A 27 -16.88 -16.19 7.65
CA SER A 27 -15.73 -16.95 8.18
C SER A 27 -14.84 -16.12 9.11
N ILE A 28 -15.03 -14.79 9.13
CA ILE A 28 -14.37 -13.87 10.06
C ILE A 28 -14.51 -14.32 11.52
N VAL A 29 -15.67 -14.86 11.93
CA VAL A 29 -15.85 -15.26 13.34
C VAL A 29 -14.90 -16.39 13.71
N ASP A 30 -14.77 -17.37 12.81
CA ASP A 30 -13.88 -18.50 13.01
C ASP A 30 -12.43 -18.02 13.00
N ASP A 31 -12.08 -17.15 12.05
CA ASP A 31 -10.76 -16.52 11.97
C ASP A 31 -10.48 -15.73 13.24
N PHE A 32 -11.34 -14.80 13.67
CA PHE A 32 -11.18 -14.01 14.89
C PHE A 32 -10.98 -14.85 16.16
N LEU A 33 -11.66 -15.99 16.26
CA LEU A 33 -11.51 -16.93 17.36
C LEU A 33 -10.17 -17.70 17.31
N LEU A 34 -9.60 -17.88 16.11
CA LEU A 34 -8.35 -18.60 15.85
C LEU A 34 -7.13 -17.68 15.78
N SER A 35 -7.33 -16.45 15.30
CA SER A 35 -6.35 -15.44 14.94
C SER A 35 -6.03 -14.52 16.10
N THR A 36 -6.50 -14.81 17.32
CA THR A 36 -5.98 -14.16 18.53
C THR A 36 -4.50 -14.53 18.65
N PRO A 37 -3.56 -13.68 18.22
CA PRO A 37 -2.16 -14.06 18.19
C PRO A 37 -1.67 -14.04 19.64
N TYR A 38 -0.90 -15.05 20.01
CA TYR A 38 0.02 -14.97 21.13
C TYR A 38 1.03 -13.86 20.82
N PHE A 39 0.68 -12.59 21.02
CA PHE A 39 1.69 -11.56 21.13
C PHE A 39 2.53 -11.93 22.34
N ILE A 40 3.82 -12.20 22.12
CA ILE A 40 4.80 -12.41 23.18
C ILE A 40 4.86 -11.09 23.94
N ASN A 41 4.05 -11.02 24.99
CA ASN A 41 4.06 -9.91 25.92
C ASN A 41 5.33 -10.10 26.76
N LEU A 42 6.28 -9.16 26.63
CA LEU A 42 7.48 -9.13 27.48
C LEU A 42 7.13 -8.86 28.96
N ASN A 43 5.84 -8.67 29.27
CA ASN A 43 5.29 -8.51 30.61
C ASN A 43 4.50 -9.77 31.03
N PRO A 44 5.02 -10.61 31.95
CA PRO A 44 4.42 -11.89 32.33
C PRO A 44 3.10 -11.79 33.14
N GLU A 45 2.64 -10.58 33.48
CA GLU A 45 1.40 -10.36 34.25
C GLU A 45 0.18 -9.98 33.40
N SER A 46 0.35 -9.78 32.09
CA SER A 46 -0.76 -9.49 31.16
C SER A 46 -0.92 -10.60 30.14
N SER A 47 -1.54 -11.70 30.57
CA SER A 47 -2.21 -12.61 29.66
C SER A 47 -3.25 -11.80 28.87
N GLN A 48 -3.11 -11.70 27.55
CA GLN A 48 -4.20 -11.15 26.74
C GLN A 48 -5.37 -12.12 26.83
N ASP A 49 -6.51 -11.60 27.29
CA ASP A 49 -7.72 -12.38 27.45
C ASP A 49 -8.24 -12.80 26.08
N LYS A 50 -8.70 -14.06 25.99
CA LYS A 50 -9.51 -14.53 24.86
C LYS A 50 -10.64 -13.54 24.59
N PRO A 51 -11.09 -13.38 23.32
CA PRO A 51 -12.24 -12.55 23.02
C PRO A 51 -13.39 -12.83 23.98
N THR A 52 -13.91 -11.77 24.60
CA THR A 52 -15.04 -11.90 25.52
C THR A 52 -16.28 -12.35 24.77
N TYR A 53 -17.21 -13.01 25.48
CA TYR A 53 -18.50 -13.37 24.91
C TYR A 53 -19.22 -12.16 24.29
N ASN A 54 -19.10 -10.98 24.91
CA ASN A 54 -19.71 -9.75 24.43
C ASN A 54 -19.11 -9.27 23.11
N GLU A 55 -17.80 -9.39 22.92
CA GLU A 55 -17.12 -9.06 21.67
C GLU A 55 -17.53 -10.02 20.55
N ILE A 56 -17.54 -11.33 20.83
CA ILE A 56 -17.97 -12.35 19.88
C ILE A 56 -19.41 -12.10 19.43
N GLU A 57 -20.33 -11.84 20.36
CA GLU A 57 -21.73 -11.56 20.03
C GLU A 57 -21.93 -10.18 19.35
N ARG A 58 -21.03 -9.21 19.59
CA ARG A 58 -21.01 -7.95 18.82
C ARG A 58 -20.63 -8.22 17.37
N VAL A 59 -19.54 -8.94 17.13
CA VAL A 59 -19.08 -9.32 15.79
C VAL A 59 -20.17 -10.11 15.06
N LYS A 60 -20.71 -11.18 15.66
CA LYS A 60 -21.79 -11.98 15.06
C LYS A 60 -23.03 -11.17 14.68
N ARG A 61 -23.38 -10.14 15.46
CA ARG A 61 -24.51 -9.25 15.13
C ARG A 61 -24.15 -8.31 13.99
N ALA A 62 -22.97 -7.70 14.04
CA ALA A 62 -22.48 -6.80 12.99
C ALA A 62 -22.37 -7.51 11.63
N LEU A 63 -21.92 -8.77 11.60
CA LEU A 63 -21.84 -9.59 10.39
C LEU A 63 -23.21 -9.93 9.75
N LYS A 64 -24.32 -9.63 10.43
CA LYS A 64 -25.68 -9.73 9.86
C LYS A 64 -26.19 -8.37 9.33
N ASN A 65 -25.41 -7.31 9.49
CA ASN A 65 -25.76 -5.98 8.99
C ASN A 65 -25.73 -5.98 7.45
N PRO A 66 -26.84 -5.73 6.75
CA PRO A 66 -26.89 -5.72 5.29
C PRO A 66 -25.96 -4.68 4.65
N GLU A 67 -25.75 -3.54 5.30
CA GLU A 67 -24.88 -2.46 4.83
C GLU A 67 -23.41 -2.90 4.85
N LEU A 68 -22.97 -3.54 5.93
CA LEU A 68 -21.63 -4.12 6.04
C LEU A 68 -21.40 -5.19 4.97
N ILE A 69 -22.35 -6.11 4.80
CA ILE A 69 -22.28 -7.18 3.78
C ILE A 69 -22.17 -6.56 2.39
N ASN A 70 -23.03 -5.58 2.07
CA ASN A 70 -23.01 -4.93 0.77
C ASN A 70 -21.70 -4.18 0.53
N SER A 71 -21.20 -3.44 1.53
CA SER A 71 -19.95 -2.69 1.42
C SER A 71 -18.75 -3.62 1.19
N PHE A 72 -18.66 -4.74 1.95
CA PHE A 72 -17.65 -5.77 1.71
C PHE A 72 -17.70 -6.33 0.29
N GLU A 73 -18.89 -6.65 -0.22
CA GLU A 73 -19.06 -7.17 -1.58
C GLU A 73 -18.66 -6.14 -2.65
N VAL A 74 -18.95 -4.86 -2.42
CA VAL A 74 -18.53 -3.76 -3.31
C VAL A 74 -17.00 -3.57 -3.27
N ALA A 75 -16.38 -3.61 -2.09
CA ALA A 75 -14.94 -3.54 -1.94
C ALA A 75 -14.24 -4.74 -2.63
N ARG A 76 -14.75 -5.95 -2.40
CA ARG A 76 -14.21 -7.19 -2.98
C ARG A 76 -14.25 -7.22 -4.51
N LYS A 77 -15.25 -6.59 -5.15
CA LYS A 77 -15.38 -6.57 -6.61
C LYS A 77 -14.26 -5.80 -7.30
N MET A 78 -13.69 -4.79 -6.63
CA MET A 78 -12.56 -4.02 -7.16
C MET A 78 -12.81 -3.48 -8.59
N GLU A 79 -14.00 -2.93 -8.81
CA GLU A 79 -14.37 -2.29 -10.08
C GLU A 79 -13.82 -0.86 -10.11
N PHE A 80 -12.97 -0.57 -11.10
CA PHE A 80 -12.27 0.71 -11.21
C PHE A 80 -12.44 1.35 -12.58
N ASN A 81 -12.54 2.68 -12.61
CA ASN A 81 -12.36 3.47 -13.83
C ASN A 81 -10.87 3.68 -14.09
N LYS A 82 -10.23 2.71 -14.76
CA LYS A 82 -8.78 2.71 -15.02
C LYS A 82 -8.30 4.01 -15.68
N ASP A 83 -8.94 4.45 -16.76
CA ASP A 83 -8.47 5.61 -17.53
C ASP A 83 -8.47 6.90 -16.69
N GLU A 84 -9.47 7.05 -15.83
CA GLU A 84 -9.58 8.19 -14.93
C GLU A 84 -8.52 8.15 -13.82
N ILE A 85 -8.29 6.97 -13.24
CA ILE A 85 -7.26 6.75 -12.21
C ILE A 85 -5.87 7.05 -12.77
N ILE A 86 -5.50 6.47 -13.93
CA ILE A 86 -4.20 6.69 -14.55
C ILE A 86 -3.98 8.18 -14.86
N LYS A 87 -5.02 8.86 -15.36
CA LYS A 87 -4.96 10.30 -15.64
C LYS A 87 -4.68 11.12 -14.37
N GLU A 88 -5.31 10.80 -13.24
CA GLU A 88 -5.12 11.49 -11.97
C GLU A 88 -3.74 11.21 -11.38
N LEU A 89 -3.33 9.94 -11.30
CA LEU A 89 -1.98 9.56 -10.84
C LEU A 89 -0.89 10.26 -11.65
N LYS A 90 -1.07 10.32 -12.97
CA LYS A 90 -0.16 11.03 -13.88
C LYS A 90 -0.06 12.51 -13.56
N SER A 91 -1.20 13.17 -13.33
CA SER A 91 -1.26 14.58 -12.94
C SER A 91 -0.51 14.80 -11.63
N ASP A 92 -0.77 13.98 -10.62
CA ASP A 92 -0.16 14.09 -9.30
C ASP A 92 1.36 13.89 -9.33
N ILE A 93 1.83 12.87 -10.05
CA ILE A 93 3.26 12.62 -10.25
C ILE A 93 3.91 13.82 -10.93
N LEU A 94 3.35 14.31 -12.03
CA LEU A 94 3.89 15.45 -12.78
C LEU A 94 3.91 16.74 -11.95
N ASN A 95 2.89 16.98 -11.13
CA ASN A 95 2.82 18.14 -10.23
C ASN A 95 3.86 18.04 -9.10
N SER A 96 4.21 16.83 -8.68
CA SER A 96 5.21 16.59 -7.63
C SER A 96 6.67 16.79 -8.11
N ILE A 97 6.92 16.65 -9.43
CA ILE A 97 8.27 16.80 -9.99
C ILE A 97 8.87 18.20 -9.76
N PRO A 98 8.18 19.33 -10.04
CA PRO A 98 8.68 20.67 -9.71
C PRO A 98 9.06 20.84 -8.25
N GLU A 99 8.27 20.32 -7.32
CA GLU A 99 8.54 20.39 -5.88
C GLU A 99 9.84 19.65 -5.52
N MET A 100 10.04 18.46 -6.12
CA MET A 100 11.28 17.71 -5.97
C MET A 100 12.50 18.50 -6.50
N LYS A 101 12.39 19.12 -7.68
CA LYS A 101 13.47 19.93 -8.27
C LYS A 101 13.83 21.12 -7.38
N GLU A 102 12.82 21.80 -6.87
CA GLU A 102 13.01 22.94 -5.98
C GLU A 102 13.72 22.52 -4.68
N SER A 103 13.30 21.41 -4.09
CA SER A 103 13.93 20.87 -2.87
C SER A 103 15.41 20.53 -3.10
N ILE A 104 15.72 19.75 -4.13
CA ILE A 104 17.10 19.36 -4.46
C ILE A 104 17.99 20.60 -4.67
N THR A 105 17.46 21.62 -5.35
CA THR A 105 18.17 22.86 -5.60
C THR A 105 18.45 23.63 -4.30
N ARG A 106 17.44 23.74 -3.42
CA ARG A 106 17.56 24.43 -2.13
C ARG A 106 18.58 23.76 -1.21
N SER A 107 18.60 22.43 -1.14
CA SER A 107 19.52 21.70 -0.27
C SER A 107 20.91 21.48 -0.87
N ASN A 108 21.17 22.01 -2.09
CA ASN A 108 22.46 21.96 -2.79
C ASN A 108 23.05 20.54 -2.88
N ILE A 109 22.17 19.55 -3.10
CA ILE A 109 22.54 18.14 -3.09
C ILE A 109 23.22 17.77 -4.40
N LYS A 110 24.38 17.12 -4.30
CA LYS A 110 25.20 16.74 -5.47
C LYS A 110 25.18 15.24 -5.77
N TYR A 111 24.52 14.44 -4.94
CA TYR A 111 24.40 13.01 -5.15
C TYR A 111 23.37 12.72 -6.23
N LYS A 112 23.57 11.60 -6.94
CA LYS A 112 22.61 11.13 -7.93
C LYS A 112 21.62 10.19 -7.27
N LYS A 113 20.34 10.42 -7.53
CA LYS A 113 19.23 9.57 -7.10
C LYS A 113 19.21 8.27 -7.88
N GLN A 114 19.08 7.14 -7.19
CA GLN A 114 18.91 5.82 -7.83
C GLN A 114 17.61 5.11 -7.39
N ILE A 115 16.97 5.58 -6.31
CA ILE A 115 15.69 5.07 -5.83
C ILE A 115 14.68 6.20 -5.56
N LEU A 116 13.41 5.92 -5.83
CA LEU A 116 12.24 6.70 -5.43
C LEU A 116 11.28 5.80 -4.67
N PHE A 117 10.91 6.18 -3.46
CA PHE A 117 9.80 5.58 -2.74
C PHE A 117 8.54 6.44 -2.89
N LEU A 118 7.41 5.78 -3.07
CA LEU A 118 6.08 6.33 -2.86
C LEU A 118 5.60 5.79 -1.51
N GLU A 119 5.73 6.63 -0.49
CA GLU A 119 5.48 6.27 0.91
C GLU A 119 4.16 6.89 1.36
N TYR A 120 3.23 6.06 1.83
CA TYR A 120 2.00 6.52 2.47
C TYR A 120 1.92 5.95 3.88
N ASP A 121 1.22 6.63 4.76
CA ASP A 121 0.97 6.19 6.13
C ASP A 121 -0.50 5.72 6.22
N HIS A 122 -1.23 6.06 7.28
CA HIS A 122 -2.63 5.69 7.45
C HIS A 122 -3.58 6.17 6.32
N GLU A 123 -3.34 7.34 5.72
CA GLU A 123 -4.14 7.79 4.58
C GLU A 123 -3.48 7.35 3.27
N PRO A 124 -4.27 6.94 2.25
CA PRO A 124 -3.73 6.47 0.98
C PRO A 124 -3.34 7.65 0.08
N ILE A 125 -2.43 8.46 0.58
CA ILE A 125 -1.79 9.60 -0.08
C ILE A 125 -0.29 9.41 0.09
N ALA A 126 0.39 9.04 -1.00
CA ALA A 126 1.83 8.84 -0.95
C ALA A 126 2.58 10.16 -1.12
N CYS A 127 3.64 10.32 -0.35
CA CYS A 127 4.69 11.28 -0.57
C CYS A 127 5.88 10.60 -1.26
N LEU A 128 6.78 11.42 -1.82
CA LEU A 128 7.95 10.93 -2.53
C LEU A 128 9.18 11.09 -1.65
N CYS A 129 9.92 9.99 -1.49
CA CYS A 129 11.22 9.97 -0.83
C CYS A 129 12.29 9.51 -1.83
N GLY A 130 13.44 10.18 -1.84
CA GLY A 130 14.50 9.93 -2.82
C GLY A 130 15.84 9.72 -2.16
N PHE A 131 16.51 8.62 -2.49
CA PHE A 131 17.83 8.29 -1.93
C PHE A 131 18.87 8.06 -3.02
N GLY A 132 20.14 8.21 -2.61
CA GLY A 132 21.32 8.05 -3.44
C GLY A 132 21.59 6.62 -3.88
N LYS A 133 22.86 6.33 -4.16
CA LYS A 133 23.25 5.03 -4.73
C LYS A 133 23.13 3.90 -3.72
N GLY A 134 22.77 2.72 -4.21
CA GLY A 134 22.59 1.52 -3.39
C GLY A 134 22.45 0.26 -4.24
N SER A 135 22.27 -0.87 -3.56
CA SER A 135 21.90 -2.13 -4.19
C SER A 135 20.40 -2.32 -4.07
N TYR A 136 19.68 -2.01 -5.14
CA TYR A 136 18.21 -2.03 -5.16
C TYR A 136 17.73 -3.20 -6.02
N PRO A 137 17.38 -4.35 -5.41
CA PRO A 137 17.00 -5.57 -6.13
C PRO A 137 15.60 -5.49 -6.75
N ILE A 138 15.31 -6.41 -7.68
CA ILE A 138 13.91 -6.70 -8.06
C ILE A 138 13.38 -7.72 -7.06
N LEU A 139 12.38 -7.33 -6.29
CA LEU A 139 11.77 -8.09 -5.23
C LEU A 139 10.62 -8.95 -5.75
N LYS A 140 10.55 -10.19 -5.27
CA LYS A 140 9.46 -11.12 -5.57
C LYS A 140 8.32 -11.02 -4.56
N ASN A 141 8.65 -10.68 -3.32
CA ASN A 141 7.73 -10.42 -2.23
C ASN A 141 8.11 -9.08 -1.59
N PRO A 142 7.20 -8.44 -0.83
CA PRO A 142 7.57 -7.29 -0.03
C PRO A 142 8.73 -7.64 0.91
N GLU A 143 9.79 -6.82 0.90
CA GLU A 143 10.94 -6.99 1.78
C GLU A 143 11.40 -5.64 2.34
N TYR A 144 11.97 -5.66 3.55
CA TYR A 144 12.73 -4.52 4.05
C TYR A 144 14.02 -4.36 3.24
N ILE A 145 14.19 -3.20 2.61
CA ILE A 145 15.38 -2.90 1.82
C ILE A 145 16.27 -1.91 2.55
N ASP A 146 17.58 -2.19 2.54
CA ASP A 146 18.59 -1.25 3.04
C ASP A 146 18.79 -0.13 2.01
N TYR A 147 18.83 1.11 2.47
CA TYR A 147 19.05 2.29 1.64
C TYR A 147 19.92 3.30 2.38
N ASN A 148 20.65 4.10 1.59
CA ASN A 148 21.59 5.06 2.14
C ASN A 148 20.88 6.31 2.65
N TYR A 149 20.37 6.27 3.88
CA TYR A 149 19.75 7.40 4.56
C TYR A 149 20.67 8.64 4.68
N ARG A 150 22.00 8.47 4.57
CA ARG A 150 22.95 9.59 4.57
C ARG A 150 22.98 10.34 3.24
N GLU A 151 22.50 9.70 2.18
CA GLU A 151 22.29 10.28 0.86
C GLU A 151 20.78 10.46 0.60
N GLU A 152 20.03 10.88 1.61
CA GLU A 152 18.65 11.36 1.44
C GLU A 152 18.67 12.66 0.61
N LEU A 153 17.95 12.67 -0.51
CA LEU A 153 17.80 13.85 -1.35
C LEU A 153 16.59 14.68 -0.93
N TYR A 154 15.50 14.00 -0.60
CA TYR A 154 14.28 14.58 -0.10
C TYR A 154 13.42 13.49 0.53
N ASN A 155 12.60 13.90 1.49
CA ASN A 155 11.70 13.03 2.24
C ASN A 155 10.37 13.76 2.39
N GLY A 156 9.26 13.09 2.09
CA GLY A 156 7.94 13.67 2.25
C GLY A 156 7.55 14.74 1.24
N ILE A 157 8.04 14.70 -0.01
CA ILE A 157 7.76 15.73 -1.04
C ILE A 157 6.70 15.30 -2.04
N GLY A 158 5.88 16.25 -2.49
CA GLY A 158 4.81 15.97 -3.43
C GLY A 158 3.73 15.08 -2.80
N LYS A 159 2.69 14.82 -3.57
CA LYS A 159 1.56 13.99 -3.15
C LYS A 159 1.03 13.24 -4.35
N VAL A 160 0.81 11.94 -4.17
CA VAL A 160 0.11 11.07 -5.13
C VAL A 160 -1.08 10.46 -4.42
N ASP A 161 -2.28 10.84 -4.83
CA ASP A 161 -3.52 10.49 -4.15
C ASP A 161 -4.08 9.16 -4.65
N TYR A 162 -4.17 8.16 -3.77
CA TYR A 162 -4.74 6.85 -4.06
C TYR A 162 -6.18 6.70 -3.55
N ARG A 163 -6.77 7.72 -2.91
CA ARG A 163 -8.11 7.63 -2.28
C ARG A 163 -9.18 7.18 -3.25
N LYS A 164 -9.06 7.52 -4.54
CA LYS A 164 -10.00 7.06 -5.56
C LYS A 164 -9.96 5.55 -5.79
N ILE A 165 -8.77 4.97 -5.72
CA ILE A 165 -8.58 3.52 -5.81
C ILE A 165 -9.09 2.88 -4.52
N TRP A 166 -8.83 3.49 -3.35
CA TRP A 166 -9.13 2.93 -2.03
C TRP A 166 -10.55 3.22 -1.53
N LYS A 167 -11.34 4.00 -2.27
CA LYS A 167 -12.64 4.52 -1.84
C LYS A 167 -13.55 3.47 -1.22
N ASN A 168 -13.76 2.33 -1.91
CA ASN A 168 -14.68 1.30 -1.41
C ASN A 168 -14.11 0.56 -0.18
N LEU A 169 -12.79 0.45 -0.04
CA LEU A 169 -12.16 -0.10 1.18
C LEU A 169 -12.35 0.87 2.35
N ILE A 170 -12.12 2.17 2.13
CA ILE A 170 -12.36 3.22 3.14
C ILE A 170 -13.83 3.22 3.60
N GLU A 171 -14.78 3.11 2.67
CA GLU A 171 -16.21 3.03 2.99
C GLU A 171 -16.53 1.76 3.80
N PHE A 172 -15.86 0.64 3.53
CA PHE A 172 -15.98 -0.58 4.32
C PHE A 172 -15.41 -0.41 5.74
N ASP A 173 -14.22 0.20 5.87
CA ASP A 173 -13.57 0.48 7.14
C ASP A 173 -14.43 1.39 8.03
N GLN A 174 -15.04 2.43 7.45
CA GLN A 174 -15.95 3.33 8.14
C GLN A 174 -17.14 2.59 8.75
N ILE A 175 -17.75 1.65 8.01
CA ILE A 175 -18.87 0.86 8.53
C ILE A 175 -18.40 -0.10 9.64
N LEU A 176 -17.20 -0.67 9.52
CA LEU A 176 -16.61 -1.49 10.59
C LEU A 176 -16.41 -0.69 11.89
N ASP A 177 -15.94 0.56 11.77
CA ASP A 177 -15.77 1.48 12.89
C ASP A 177 -17.12 1.87 13.52
N GLU A 178 -18.11 2.24 12.70
CA GLU A 178 -19.46 2.56 13.17
C GLU A 178 -20.11 1.41 13.94
N LEU A 179 -19.86 0.17 13.49
CA LEU A 179 -20.32 -1.05 14.15
C LEU A 179 -19.43 -1.48 15.33
N ASN A 180 -18.36 -0.73 15.62
CA ASN A 180 -17.38 -0.99 16.69
C ASN A 180 -16.76 -2.39 16.58
N ILE A 181 -16.47 -2.84 15.35
CA ILE A 181 -15.83 -4.14 15.10
C ILE A 181 -14.51 -4.05 14.34
N PHE A 182 -14.08 -2.85 13.91
CA PHE A 182 -12.85 -2.65 13.13
C PHE A 182 -11.62 -3.38 13.69
N TYR A 183 -11.29 -3.16 14.97
CA TYR A 183 -10.15 -3.84 15.62
C TYR A 183 -10.27 -5.36 15.70
N GLN A 184 -11.47 -5.93 15.59
CA GLN A 184 -11.65 -7.38 15.52
C GLN A 184 -11.48 -7.93 14.09
N ILE A 185 -11.58 -7.06 13.08
CA ILE A 185 -11.52 -7.44 11.66
C ILE A 185 -10.15 -7.17 11.06
N ILE A 186 -9.50 -6.05 11.41
CA ILE A 186 -8.26 -5.59 10.75
C ILE A 186 -7.14 -6.64 10.76
N ASP A 187 -7.00 -7.41 11.85
CA ASP A 187 -5.96 -8.44 11.99
C ASP A 187 -6.33 -9.80 11.36
N THR A 188 -7.50 -9.91 10.72
CA THR A 188 -7.95 -11.17 10.11
C THR A 188 -7.28 -11.39 8.74
N GLU A 189 -7.10 -12.67 8.38
CA GLU A 189 -6.57 -13.03 7.05
C GLU A 189 -7.47 -12.47 5.93
N LEU A 190 -8.79 -12.43 6.13
CA LEU A 190 -9.70 -11.83 5.16
C LEU A 190 -9.37 -10.35 4.90
N TYR A 191 -9.21 -9.57 5.97
CA TYR A 191 -8.94 -8.14 5.85
C TYR A 191 -7.58 -7.88 5.22
N HIS A 192 -6.53 -8.58 5.66
CA HIS A 192 -5.21 -8.46 5.06
C HIS A 192 -5.23 -8.75 3.56
N ASN A 193 -5.90 -9.82 3.12
CA ASN A 193 -6.00 -10.13 1.70
C ASN A 193 -6.82 -9.09 0.91
N LEU A 194 -7.85 -8.49 1.53
CA LEU A 194 -8.58 -7.39 0.92
C LEU A 194 -7.68 -6.16 0.75
N SER A 195 -7.04 -5.70 1.83
CA SER A 195 -6.13 -4.55 1.84
C SER A 195 -4.94 -4.75 0.87
N ASP A 196 -4.31 -5.93 0.89
CA ASP A 196 -3.24 -6.31 -0.02
C ASP A 196 -3.66 -6.23 -1.47
N SER A 197 -4.88 -6.68 -1.78
CA SER A 197 -5.40 -6.59 -3.15
C SER A 197 -5.50 -5.12 -3.60
N TYR A 198 -6.00 -4.22 -2.74
CA TYR A 198 -6.02 -2.78 -3.02
C TYR A 198 -4.62 -2.21 -3.22
N ARG A 199 -3.68 -2.56 -2.33
CA ARG A 199 -2.29 -2.12 -2.40
C ARG A 199 -1.61 -2.53 -3.71
N TYR A 200 -1.64 -3.82 -4.06
CA TYR A 200 -1.02 -4.31 -5.30
C TYR A 200 -1.73 -3.80 -6.55
N LYS A 201 -3.04 -3.58 -6.47
CA LYS A 201 -3.78 -2.96 -7.57
C LYS A 201 -3.37 -1.49 -7.78
N THR A 202 -3.19 -0.72 -6.71
CA THR A 202 -2.63 0.63 -6.77
C THR A 202 -1.25 0.60 -7.42
N TYR A 203 -0.37 -0.32 -7.02
CA TYR A 203 0.97 -0.44 -7.60
C TYR A 203 0.96 -0.82 -9.08
N LEU A 204 0.01 -1.65 -9.53
CA LEU A 204 -0.18 -1.93 -10.96
C LEU A 204 -0.66 -0.69 -11.74
N PHE A 205 -1.57 0.12 -11.18
CA PHE A 205 -1.94 1.39 -11.82
C PHE A 205 -0.76 2.38 -11.86
N LEU A 206 0.07 2.42 -10.83
CA LEU A 206 1.29 3.22 -10.84
C LEU A 206 2.31 2.71 -11.86
N TYR A 207 2.49 1.38 -11.98
CA TYR A 207 3.30 0.77 -13.03
C TYR A 207 2.86 1.29 -14.40
N GLU A 208 1.57 1.17 -14.71
CA GLU A 208 1.02 1.61 -16.00
C GLU A 208 1.18 3.12 -16.20
N THR A 209 1.00 3.91 -15.13
CA THR A 209 1.23 5.35 -15.16
C THR A 209 2.68 5.69 -15.49
N PHE A 210 3.64 5.02 -14.87
CA PHE A 210 5.07 5.23 -15.14
C PHE A 210 5.50 4.69 -16.50
N ASP A 211 4.86 3.64 -17.02
CA ASP A 211 5.09 3.11 -18.37
C ASP A 211 4.66 4.11 -19.46
N GLU A 212 3.60 4.88 -19.20
CA GLU A 212 3.18 6.00 -20.05
C GLU A 212 4.05 7.26 -19.93
N LEU A 213 4.84 7.36 -18.87
CA LEU A 213 5.72 8.50 -18.60
C LEU A 213 7.12 8.19 -19.12
N SER A 214 7.77 9.17 -19.75
CA SER A 214 9.19 9.04 -20.09
C SER A 214 10.06 9.42 -18.90
N ILE A 215 11.31 8.93 -18.87
CA ILE A 215 12.31 9.35 -17.88
C ILE A 215 12.60 10.88 -17.94
N GLU A 216 12.23 11.54 -19.04
CA GLU A 216 12.43 12.96 -19.28
C GLU A 216 11.62 13.84 -18.31
N ILE A 217 10.56 13.32 -17.67
CA ILE A 217 9.88 14.06 -16.61
C ILE A 217 10.85 14.50 -15.50
N PHE A 218 11.89 13.70 -15.26
CA PHE A 218 12.92 13.99 -14.27
C PHE A 218 14.07 14.85 -14.81
N GLU A 219 13.96 15.47 -15.99
CA GLU A 219 15.02 16.32 -16.54
C GLU A 219 15.43 17.42 -15.54
N GLY A 220 16.74 17.56 -15.31
CA GLY A 220 17.28 18.48 -14.30
C GLY A 220 17.40 17.91 -12.88
N ILE A 221 16.93 16.68 -12.65
CA ILE A 221 17.21 15.92 -11.43
C ILE A 221 18.41 15.01 -11.68
N PRO A 222 19.45 15.05 -10.82
CA PRO A 222 20.60 14.17 -10.97
C PRO A 222 20.20 12.72 -10.68
N ILE A 223 20.04 11.91 -11.73
CA ILE A 223 19.66 10.49 -11.63
C ILE A 223 20.82 9.59 -12.02
N GLU A 224 21.02 8.52 -11.25
CA GLU A 224 21.80 7.35 -11.61
C GLU A 224 20.84 6.27 -12.12
N LYS A 225 21.15 5.68 -13.28
CA LYS A 225 20.32 4.63 -13.86
C LYS A 225 20.75 3.23 -13.36
N PRO A 226 19.81 2.29 -13.18
CA PRO A 226 18.37 2.49 -13.29
C PRO A 226 17.82 3.31 -12.11
N LEU A 227 16.82 4.16 -12.37
CA LEU A 227 16.02 4.76 -11.31
C LEU A 227 14.93 3.75 -10.93
N MET A 228 15.06 3.16 -9.76
CA MET A 228 14.09 2.19 -9.23
C MET A 228 12.97 2.92 -8.49
N ILE A 229 11.74 2.54 -8.75
CA ILE A 229 10.55 3.07 -8.08
C ILE A 229 9.97 1.97 -7.18
N TYR A 230 9.76 2.27 -5.91
CA TYR A 230 9.17 1.38 -4.93
C TYR A 230 7.93 2.00 -4.32
N GLY A 231 7.00 1.14 -3.91
CA GLY A 231 5.91 1.50 -3.01
C GLY A 231 6.15 0.88 -1.65
N ASN A 232 5.80 1.61 -0.61
CA ASN A 232 5.74 1.10 0.76
C ASN A 232 4.68 1.87 1.54
N GLU A 233 4.11 1.17 2.51
CA GLU A 233 3.48 1.82 3.66
C GLU A 233 4.60 2.20 4.65
N HIS A 234 4.43 3.29 5.39
CA HIS A 234 5.47 3.82 6.27
C HIS A 234 5.94 2.74 7.26
N ASP A 235 7.27 2.62 7.41
CA ASP A 235 7.94 1.59 8.23
C ASP A 235 7.64 0.12 7.88
N LEU A 236 6.97 -0.16 6.75
CA LEU A 236 6.71 -1.52 6.27
C LEU A 236 7.61 -1.91 5.10
N GLU A 237 7.48 -3.16 4.68
CA GLU A 237 8.19 -3.71 3.54
C GLU A 237 7.89 -2.97 2.23
N ALA A 238 8.92 -2.86 1.39
CA ALA A 238 8.81 -2.23 0.07
C ALA A 238 8.64 -3.28 -1.03
N ILE A 239 8.05 -2.88 -2.16
CA ILE A 239 8.00 -3.68 -3.38
C ILE A 239 8.27 -2.79 -4.60
N ASN A 240 8.93 -3.31 -5.63
CA ASN A 240 9.15 -2.56 -6.86
C ASN A 240 7.82 -2.26 -7.56
N ILE A 241 7.68 -1.01 -8.00
CA ILE A 241 6.58 -0.55 -8.86
C ILE A 241 7.04 -0.44 -10.31
N TYR A 242 8.20 0.15 -10.55
CA TYR A 242 8.68 0.42 -11.91
C TYR A 242 10.19 0.69 -11.90
N ALA A 243 10.84 0.67 -13.06
CA ALA A 243 12.21 1.13 -13.19
C ALA A 243 12.47 1.84 -14.52
N PHE A 244 13.10 3.02 -14.44
CA PHE A 244 13.56 3.75 -15.62
C PHE A 244 15.01 3.37 -15.93
N THR A 245 15.22 2.70 -17.07
CA THR A 245 16.53 2.29 -17.57
C THR A 245 17.20 3.34 -18.44
#